data_AF-A0A7I4YR87-F1
#
_entry.id   AF-A0A7I4YR87-F1
#
_cell.length_a   1.000
_cell.length_b   1.000
_cell.length_c   1.000
_cell.angle_alpha   90.00
_cell.angle_beta   90.00
_cell.angle_gamma   90.00
#
_symmetry.space_group_name_H-M   'P 1'
#
loop_
_entity.id
_entity.type
_entity.pdbx_description
1 polymer ?
#
loop_
_entity_poly.entity_id
_entity_poly.type
_entity_poly.pdbx_seq_one_letter_code
_entity_poly.pdbx_strand_id
1 'polypeptide(L)'
;PRMLTHSEIPQLLKRNHIVKGYRPLHQPITYYCKSAFCTHNELINIWSHLVPAICLIVFYVLPELFSETPRLPVLVLYAGVGSLLFASSLAHLLK
;
A
#
# COMPACT_ATOMS: atom_id res chain seq x y z
N PRO A 1 -12.28 -16.24 4.54
CA PRO A 1 -11.88 -16.99 3.31
C PRO A 1 -10.52 -17.67 3.51
N ARG A 2 -10.34 -18.87 2.95
CA ARG A 2 -9.06 -19.59 3.01
C ARG A 2 -8.04 -18.90 2.08
N MET A 3 -6.79 -18.80 2.53
CA MET A 3 -5.68 -18.32 1.69
C MET A 3 -5.29 -19.35 0.63
N LEU A 4 -4.89 -18.86 -0.54
CA LEU A 4 -4.47 -19.65 -1.68
C LEU A 4 -2.96 -19.97 -1.62
N THR A 5 -2.61 -21.07 -2.26
CA THR A 5 -1.25 -21.55 -2.50
C THR A 5 -0.78 -21.15 -3.89
N HIS A 6 0.52 -21.23 -4.13
CA HIS A 6 1.15 -20.87 -5.40
C HIS A 6 0.59 -21.61 -6.63
N SER A 7 0.07 -22.83 -6.45
CA SER A 7 -0.57 -23.61 -7.52
C SER A 7 -1.98 -23.13 -7.88
N GLU A 8 -2.68 -22.47 -6.94
CA GLU A 8 -4.10 -22.07 -7.07
C GLU A 8 -4.29 -20.68 -7.70
N ILE A 9 -3.20 -19.94 -7.95
CA ILE A 9 -3.24 -18.57 -8.47
C ILE A 9 -2.76 -18.47 -9.93
N PRO A 10 -3.27 -17.51 -10.72
CA PRO A 10 -2.78 -17.23 -12.06
C PRO A 10 -1.31 -16.79 -12.06
N GLN A 11 -0.57 -17.12 -13.12
CA GLN A 11 0.85 -16.82 -13.24
C GLN A 11 1.18 -15.33 -13.08
N LEU A 12 0.32 -14.43 -13.56
CA LEU A 12 0.52 -12.98 -13.44
C LEU A 12 0.59 -12.48 -12.00
N LEU A 13 -0.05 -13.18 -11.05
CA LEU A 13 -0.10 -12.81 -9.64
C LEU A 13 0.95 -13.56 -8.81
N LYS A 14 1.63 -14.55 -9.40
CA LYS A 14 2.67 -15.33 -8.74
C LYS A 14 3.90 -14.48 -8.50
N ARG A 15 4.51 -14.67 -7.33
CA ARG A 15 5.80 -14.10 -6.96
C ARG A 15 6.77 -15.25 -6.73
N ASN A 16 7.99 -15.07 -7.22
CA ASN A 16 9.06 -16.05 -7.03
C ASN A 16 9.26 -16.33 -5.53
N HIS A 17 9.44 -17.61 -5.18
CA HIS A 17 9.67 -18.10 -3.81
C HIS A 17 8.49 -17.94 -2.82
N ILE A 18 7.33 -17.39 -3.24
CA ILE A 18 6.14 -17.33 -2.38
C ILE A 18 5.26 -18.57 -2.62
N VAL A 19 5.27 -19.49 -1.65
CA VAL A 19 4.59 -20.79 -1.74
C VAL A 19 3.12 -20.73 -1.32
N LYS A 20 2.76 -19.89 -0.34
CA LYS A 20 1.41 -19.77 0.22
C LYS A 20 1.10 -18.38 0.75
N GLY A 21 -0.15 -18.16 1.12
CA GLY A 21 -0.59 -16.92 1.78
C GLY A 21 -1.14 -15.88 0.82
N TYR A 22 -1.54 -16.31 -0.39
CA TYR A 22 -2.20 -15.45 -1.36
C TYR A 22 -3.66 -15.25 -0.97
N ARG A 23 -4.19 -14.06 -1.23
CA ARG A 23 -5.62 -13.78 -1.01
C ARG A 23 -6.47 -14.42 -2.12
N PRO A 24 -7.71 -14.83 -1.80
CA PRO A 24 -8.67 -15.23 -2.82
C PRO A 24 -9.02 -14.06 -3.74
N LEU A 25 -9.19 -14.37 -5.02
CA LEU A 25 -9.51 -13.41 -6.07
C LEU A 25 -11.01 -13.12 -6.11
N HIS A 26 -11.39 -12.04 -6.80
CA HIS A 26 -12.78 -11.64 -7.07
C HIS A 26 -13.61 -11.41 -5.79
N GLN A 27 -12.97 -10.90 -4.74
CA GLN A 27 -13.66 -10.53 -3.50
C GLN A 27 -14.14 -9.07 -3.56
N PRO A 28 -15.13 -8.68 -2.73
CA PRO A 28 -15.54 -7.27 -2.65
C PRO A 28 -14.42 -6.39 -2.07
N ILE A 29 -14.40 -5.10 -2.42
CA ILE A 29 -13.41 -4.12 -1.90
C ILE A 29 -13.37 -4.12 -0.37
N THR A 30 -14.51 -4.30 0.30
CA THR A 30 -14.60 -4.37 1.76
C THR A 30 -13.79 -5.53 2.35
N TYR A 31 -13.67 -6.65 1.63
CA TYR A 31 -12.79 -7.76 2.02
C TYR A 31 -11.33 -7.32 1.95
N TYR A 32 -10.92 -6.66 0.88
CA TYR A 32 -9.55 -6.18 0.71
C TYR A 32 -9.18 -5.15 1.78
N CYS A 33 -10.05 -4.18 2.08
CA CYS A 33 -9.84 -3.23 3.18
C CYS A 33 -9.66 -3.94 4.53
N LYS A 34 -10.49 -4.94 4.84
CA LYS A 34 -10.34 -5.73 6.08
C LYS A 34 -9.05 -6.57 6.07
N SER A 35 -8.65 -7.07 4.90
CA SER A 35 -7.45 -7.90 4.75
C SER A 35 -6.17 -7.15 5.08
N ALA A 36 -6.16 -5.81 5.01
CA ALA A 36 -5.04 -4.98 5.47
C ALA A 36 -4.60 -5.29 6.90
N PHE A 37 -5.48 -5.84 7.75
CA PHE A 37 -5.19 -6.18 9.13
C PHE A 37 -5.06 -7.70 9.37
N CYS A 38 -5.02 -8.49 8.30
CA CYS A 38 -4.91 -9.95 8.35
C CYS A 38 -3.54 -10.42 7.85
N THR A 39 -3.04 -11.54 8.37
CA THR A 39 -1.77 -12.09 7.92
C THR A 39 -1.91 -12.69 6.52
N HIS A 40 -1.22 -12.12 5.54
CA HIS A 40 -1.07 -12.64 4.18
C HIS A 40 0.24 -12.11 3.56
N ASN A 41 0.63 -12.63 2.40
CA ASN A 41 1.90 -12.31 1.75
C ASN A 41 2.11 -10.83 1.38
N GLU A 42 1.03 -10.09 1.17
CA GLU A 42 1.05 -8.65 0.85
C GLU A 42 0.90 -7.74 2.09
N LEU A 43 0.71 -8.28 3.30
CA LEU A 43 0.48 -7.46 4.51
C LEU A 43 1.61 -6.45 4.72
N ILE A 44 2.86 -6.92 4.72
CA ILE A 44 4.03 -6.06 4.93
C ILE A 44 4.17 -5.06 3.79
N ASN A 45 3.86 -5.45 2.55
CA ASN A 45 3.92 -4.55 1.38
C ASN A 45 2.89 -3.41 1.50
N ILE A 46 1.70 -3.67 2.05
CA ILE A 46 0.72 -2.61 2.31
C ILE A 46 1.27 -1.63 3.35
N TRP A 47 1.65 -2.13 4.53
CA TRP A 47 2.04 -1.26 5.65
C TRP A 47 3.37 -0.56 5.46
N SER A 48 4.35 -1.19 4.80
CA SER A 48 5.65 -0.59 4.52
C SER A 48 5.56 0.62 3.58
N HIS A 49 4.49 0.74 2.79
CA HIS A 49 4.23 1.91 1.96
C HIS A 49 3.24 2.88 2.63
N LEU A 50 2.21 2.36 3.30
CA LEU A 50 1.17 3.17 3.95
C LEU A 50 1.71 3.99 5.13
N VAL A 51 2.53 3.39 6.00
CA VAL A 51 3.06 4.08 7.19
C VAL A 51 3.95 5.26 6.78
N PRO A 52 4.95 5.10 5.87
CA PRO A 52 5.72 6.23 5.40
C PRO A 52 4.88 7.29 4.68
N ALA A 53 3.83 6.91 3.93
CA ALA A 53 2.92 7.87 3.32
C ALA A 53 2.22 8.74 4.37
N ILE A 54 1.70 8.13 5.45
CA ILE A 54 1.06 8.85 6.56
C ILE A 54 2.09 9.74 7.27
N CYS A 55 3.26 9.22 7.61
CA CYS A 55 4.32 9.99 8.25
C CYS A 55 4.75 11.19 7.39
N LEU A 56 4.91 10.99 6.08
CA LEU A 56 5.27 12.06 5.15
C LEU A 56 4.19 13.15 5.11
N ILE A 57 2.91 12.77 5.08
CA ILE A 57 1.81 13.74 5.09
C ILE A 57 1.80 14.52 6.42
N VAL A 58 1.82 13.81 7.54
CA VAL A 58 1.66 14.41 8.88
C VAL A 58 2.85 15.27 9.27
N PHE A 59 4.08 14.80 9.04
CA PHE A 59 5.29 15.46 9.53
C PHE A 59 5.97 16.39 8.52
N TYR A 60 5.64 16.29 7.23
CA TYR A 60 6.31 17.07 6.19
C TYR A 60 5.34 17.88 5.32
N VAL A 61 4.27 17.28 4.80
CA VAL A 61 3.31 18.00 3.94
C VAL A 61 2.51 19.03 4.74
N LEU A 62 1.87 18.63 5.84
CA LEU A 62 1.04 19.56 6.61
C LEU A 62 1.86 20.72 7.20
N PRO A 63 3.03 20.51 7.83
CA PRO A 63 3.82 21.61 8.35
C PRO A 63 4.34 22.55 7.26
N GLU A 64 4.73 22.03 6.10
CA GLU A 64 5.16 22.86 4.97
C GLU A 64 4.00 23.69 4.40
N LEU A 65 2.79 23.11 4.33
CA LEU A 65 1.60 23.79 3.82
C LEU A 65 1.12 24.93 4.73
N PHE A 66 1.25 24.76 6.04
CA PHE A 66 0.87 25.76 7.05
C PHE A 66 2.03 26.68 7.48
N SER A 67 3.20 26.56 6.85
CA SER A 67 4.33 27.46 7.09
C SER A 67 4.01 28.88 6.57
N GLU A 68 4.50 29.90 7.27
CA GLU A 68 4.45 31.30 6.82
C GLU A 68 5.18 31.51 5.49
N THR A 69 6.18 30.67 5.22
CA THR A 69 6.99 30.71 3.99
C THR A 69 7.05 29.32 3.34
N PRO A 70 5.98 28.87 2.67
CA PRO A 70 5.92 27.53 2.09
C PRO A 70 6.84 27.43 0.86
N ARG A 71 7.67 26.39 0.81
CA ARG A 71 8.57 26.14 -0.31
C ARG A 71 7.89 25.23 -1.32
N LEU A 72 7.33 25.84 -2.37
CA LEU A 72 6.59 25.12 -3.42
C LEU A 72 7.35 23.91 -4.01
N PRO A 73 8.66 23.98 -4.36
CA PRO A 73 9.36 22.82 -4.91
C PRO A 73 9.41 21.63 -3.96
N VAL A 74 9.55 21.90 -2.66
CA VAL A 74 9.59 20.87 -1.61
C VAL A 74 8.20 20.27 -1.41
N LEU A 75 7.16 21.09 -1.43
CA LEU A 75 5.78 20.64 -1.32
C LEU A 75 5.38 19.72 -2.50
N VAL A 76 5.79 20.07 -3.73
CA VAL A 76 5.59 19.24 -4.92
C VAL A 76 6.32 17.90 -4.78
N LEU A 77 7.56 17.91 -4.28
CA LEU A 77 8.31 16.68 -4.02
C LEU A 77 7.59 15.79 -3.00
N TYR A 78 7.19 16.34 -1.87
CA TYR A 78 6.47 15.59 -0.83
C TYR A 78 5.15 15.04 -1.36
N ALA A 79 4.36 15.85 -2.08
CA ALA A 79 3.13 15.39 -2.70
C ALA A 79 3.39 14.23 -3.67
N GLY A 80 4.40 14.33 -4.53
CA GLY A 80 4.76 13.26 -5.48
C GLY A 80 5.17 11.96 -4.79
N VAL A 81 6.04 12.03 -3.77
CA VAL A 81 6.46 10.84 -3.00
C VAL A 81 5.27 10.25 -2.22
N GLY A 82 4.44 11.10 -1.61
CA GLY A 82 3.23 10.68 -0.91
C GLY A 82 2.24 9.97 -1.82
N SER A 83 1.97 10.53 -3.01
CA SER A 83 1.11 9.90 -4.03
C SER A 83 1.66 8.56 -4.49
N LEU A 84 2.98 8.46 -4.72
CA LEU A 84 3.62 7.20 -5.10
C LEU A 84 3.44 6.11 -4.02
N LEU A 85 3.74 6.44 -2.77
CA LEU A 85 3.62 5.51 -1.65
C LEU A 85 2.17 5.08 -1.43
N PHE A 86 1.23 6.02 -1.49
CA PHE A 86 -0.19 5.72 -1.35
C PHE A 86 -0.71 4.84 -2.49
N ALA A 87 -0.38 5.16 -3.74
CA ALA A 87 -0.77 4.36 -4.90
C ALA A 87 -0.16 2.95 -4.84
N SER A 88 1.09 2.83 -4.40
CA SER A 88 1.74 1.53 -4.21
C SER A 88 1.06 0.70 -3.12
N SER A 89 0.76 1.30 -1.96
CA SER A 89 -0.02 0.64 -0.90
C SER A 89 -1.40 0.19 -1.42
N LEU A 90 -2.08 1.04 -2.19
CA LEU A 90 -3.39 0.72 -2.76
C LEU A 90 -3.31 -0.44 -3.77
N ALA A 91 -2.27 -0.47 -4.61
CA ALA A 91 -2.01 -1.56 -5.54
C ALA A 91 -1.79 -2.89 -4.80
N HIS A 92 -1.04 -2.88 -3.69
CA HIS A 92 -0.87 -4.06 -2.84
C HIS A 92 -2.17 -4.45 -2.12
N LEU A 93 -2.99 -3.48 -1.71
CA LEU A 93 -4.26 -3.72 -1.04
C LEU A 93 -5.30 -4.36 -1.97
N LEU A 94 -5.40 -3.91 -3.22
CA LEU A 94 -6.43 -4.31 -4.19
C LEU A 94 -6.01 -5.45 -5.15
N LYS A 95 -4.85 -6.05 -4.90
CA LYS A 95 -4.34 -7.22 -5.64
C LYS A 95 -5.10 -8.50 -5.34
#